data_AF-A0A1W9QWT0-F1
#
_entry.id   AF-A0A1W9QWT0-F1
#
_cell.length_a   1.000
_cell.length_b   1.000
_cell.length_c   1.000
_cell.angle_alpha   90.00
_cell.angle_beta   90.00
_cell.angle_gamma   90.00
#
_symmetry.space_group_name_H-M   'P 1'
#
loop_
_entity.id
_entity.type
_entity.pdbx_description
1 polymer ?
#
loop_
_entity_poly.entity_id
_entity_poly.type
_entity_poly.pdbx_seq_one_letter_code
_entity_poly.pdbx_strand_id
1 'polypeptide(L)'
;MVENNREKIIITVTHAQLKRSGLLGSSLSSRVIHNSERFEKVLQQEKVALWVSGHSHLPQRLSGTVTVRKDLGGTCFVNVGSISDELFLDSESRFFYFHDGSDVVWIRSRNHSKQLFNTDLDIQIPLGRSFSLSSGKSQVF
;
A
#
# COMPACT_ATOMS: atom_id res chain seq x y z
N MET A 1 -11.99 12.63 7.92
CA MET A 1 -12.56 12.87 6.58
C MET A 1 -11.43 13.35 5.67
N VAL A 2 -11.31 12.79 4.45
CA VAL A 2 -10.19 13.07 3.51
C VAL A 2 -10.10 14.57 3.18
N GLU A 3 -11.24 15.23 2.98
CA GLU A 3 -11.35 16.66 2.65
C GLU A 3 -10.67 17.58 3.68
N ASN A 4 -10.71 17.21 4.97
CA ASN A 4 -10.12 17.99 6.06
C ASN A 4 -8.61 17.72 6.26
N ASN A 5 -8.01 16.87 5.43
CA ASN A 5 -6.62 16.44 5.55
C ASN A 5 -5.87 16.55 4.21
N ARG A 6 -6.35 17.39 3.29
CA ARG A 6 -5.74 17.59 1.95
C ARG A 6 -4.30 18.09 2.02
N GLU A 7 -3.89 18.66 3.13
CA GLU A 7 -2.54 19.10 3.45
C GLU A 7 -1.64 18.00 4.04
N LYS A 8 -2.18 16.80 4.30
CA LYS A 8 -1.46 15.65 4.86
C LYS A 8 -1.08 14.62 3.79
N ILE A 9 -0.22 13.69 4.18
CA ILE A 9 -0.01 12.43 3.47
C ILE A 9 -1.09 11.48 3.94
N ILE A 10 -1.99 11.07 3.04
CA ILE A 10 -3.07 10.15 3.38
C ILE A 10 -2.69 8.75 2.93
N ILE A 11 -2.72 7.82 3.89
CA ILE A 11 -2.50 6.39 3.69
C ILE A 11 -3.75 5.68 4.15
N THR A 12 -4.35 4.90 3.26
CA THR A 12 -5.53 4.09 3.57
C THR A 12 -5.11 2.63 3.68
N VAL A 13 -5.61 1.93 4.70
CA VAL A 13 -5.36 0.49 4.90
C VAL A 13 -6.69 -0.24 4.94
N THR A 14 -6.82 -1.29 4.13
CA THR A 14 -7.99 -2.17 4.11
C THR A 14 -7.57 -3.62 4.08
N HIS A 15 -8.44 -4.54 4.49
CA HIS A 15 -8.17 -5.97 4.29
C HIS A 15 -8.31 -6.35 2.80
N ALA A 16 -9.49 -6.13 2.23
CA ALA A 16 -9.79 -6.41 0.82
C ALA A 16 -9.31 -5.30 -0.13
N GLN A 17 -9.23 -5.62 -1.42
CA GLN A 17 -8.74 -4.71 -2.46
C GLN A 17 -9.85 -3.79 -2.98
N LEU A 18 -9.47 -2.63 -3.52
CA LEU A 18 -10.40 -1.80 -4.29
C LEU A 18 -10.55 -2.39 -5.70
N LYS A 19 -11.77 -2.48 -6.24
CA LYS A 19 -12.06 -3.12 -7.54
C LYS A 19 -11.20 -2.56 -8.66
N ARG A 20 -11.15 -1.24 -8.79
CA ARG A 20 -10.30 -0.54 -9.78
C ARG A 20 -8.89 -0.23 -9.29
N SER A 21 -8.39 -0.87 -8.25
CA SER A 21 -6.98 -0.73 -7.85
C SER A 21 -6.01 -1.13 -8.97
N GLY A 22 -6.43 -2.07 -9.83
CA GLY A 22 -5.55 -2.68 -10.82
C GLY A 22 -4.51 -3.62 -10.19
N LEU A 23 -4.71 -4.01 -8.93
CA LEU A 23 -3.98 -5.12 -8.32
C LEU A 23 -4.52 -6.43 -8.90
N LEU A 24 -3.66 -7.43 -9.06
CA LEU A 24 -4.03 -8.70 -9.70
C LEU A 24 -5.22 -9.39 -8.99
N GLY A 25 -5.32 -9.26 -7.66
CA GLY A 25 -6.40 -9.84 -6.88
C GLY A 25 -7.76 -9.14 -7.05
N SER A 26 -7.81 -7.93 -7.63
CA SER A 26 -9.01 -7.09 -7.65
C SER A 26 -9.99 -7.46 -8.76
N SER A 27 -9.62 -8.41 -9.63
CA SER A 27 -10.50 -9.02 -10.62
C SER A 27 -11.47 -10.06 -10.02
N LEU A 28 -11.16 -10.57 -8.83
CA LEU A 28 -11.98 -11.55 -8.12
C LEU A 28 -12.93 -10.84 -7.17
N SER A 29 -14.24 -10.96 -7.41
CA SER A 29 -15.27 -10.27 -6.62
C SER A 29 -15.21 -10.60 -5.12
N SER A 30 -14.85 -11.83 -4.77
CA SER A 30 -14.66 -12.25 -3.37
C SER A 30 -13.52 -11.53 -2.66
N ARG A 31 -12.60 -10.90 -3.42
CA ARG A 31 -11.40 -10.23 -2.90
C ARG A 31 -11.49 -8.72 -2.86
N VAL A 32 -12.66 -8.19 -3.20
CA VAL A 32 -12.91 -6.77 -3.39
C VAL A 32 -13.84 -6.25 -2.29
N ILE A 33 -13.60 -5.01 -1.86
CA ILE A 33 -14.48 -4.33 -0.90
C ILE A 33 -15.88 -4.20 -1.50
N HIS A 34 -16.90 -4.65 -0.77
CA HIS A 34 -18.29 -4.48 -1.18
C HIS A 34 -18.64 -2.99 -1.39
N ASN A 35 -19.31 -2.68 -2.50
CA ASN A 35 -19.62 -1.31 -2.94
C ASN A 35 -18.39 -0.39 -3.02
N SER A 36 -17.26 -0.91 -3.52
CA SER A 36 -15.99 -0.19 -3.64
C SER A 36 -16.07 1.10 -4.46
N GLU A 37 -17.04 1.20 -5.36
CA GLU A 37 -17.26 2.35 -6.26
C GLU A 37 -17.43 3.67 -5.49
N ARG A 38 -17.92 3.62 -4.24
CA ARG A 38 -18.03 4.81 -3.38
C ARG A 38 -16.66 5.41 -3.04
N PHE A 39 -15.64 4.58 -2.86
CA PHE A 39 -14.28 5.04 -2.58
C PHE A 39 -13.60 5.52 -3.86
N GLU A 40 -13.88 4.88 -5.00
CA GLU A 40 -13.35 5.32 -6.29
C GLU A 40 -13.76 6.76 -6.62
N LYS A 41 -15.02 7.13 -6.35
CA LYS A 41 -15.51 8.51 -6.49
C LYS A 41 -14.73 9.50 -5.63
N VAL A 42 -14.39 9.12 -4.40
CA VAL A 42 -13.57 9.96 -3.51
C VAL A 42 -12.15 10.08 -4.06
N LEU A 43 -11.52 8.97 -4.47
CA LEU A 43 -10.16 8.99 -5.01
C LEU A 43 -10.04 9.75 -6.34
N GLN A 44 -11.12 9.88 -7.10
CA GLN A 44 -11.16 10.72 -8.30
C GLN A 44 -11.07 12.22 -7.99
N GLN A 45 -11.45 12.62 -6.78
CA GLN A 45 -11.53 14.03 -6.35
C GLN A 45 -10.42 14.37 -5.35
N GLU A 46 -9.94 13.38 -4.61
CA GLU A 46 -9.04 13.56 -3.48
C GLU A 46 -7.74 12.78 -3.67
N LYS A 47 -6.63 13.36 -3.18
CA LYS A 47 -5.31 12.75 -3.25
C LYS A 47 -5.08 11.82 -2.05
N VAL A 48 -5.04 10.51 -2.32
CA VAL A 48 -4.52 9.50 -1.39
C VAL A 48 -3.18 9.01 -1.92
N ALA A 49 -2.14 9.07 -1.11
CA ALA A 49 -0.80 8.70 -1.55
C ALA A 49 -0.69 7.18 -1.72
N LEU A 50 -1.13 6.43 -0.70
CA LEU A 50 -1.10 4.97 -0.70
C LEU A 50 -2.43 4.36 -0.28
N TRP A 51 -2.82 3.30 -0.97
CA TRP A 51 -3.86 2.37 -0.55
C TRP A 51 -3.26 0.98 -0.36
N VAL A 52 -3.15 0.55 0.89
CA VAL A 52 -2.53 -0.70 1.28
C VAL A 52 -3.63 -1.73 1.54
N SER A 53 -3.51 -2.90 0.90
CA SER A 53 -4.49 -3.98 1.02
C SER A 53 -3.84 -5.36 1.04
N GLY A 54 -4.57 -6.38 1.48
CA GLY A 54 -4.12 -7.77 1.50
C GLY A 54 -5.10 -8.70 0.77
N HIS A 55 -5.51 -9.77 1.45
CA HIS A 55 -6.60 -10.70 1.10
C HIS A 55 -6.40 -11.55 -0.17
N SER A 56 -5.52 -11.16 -1.09
CA SER A 56 -5.24 -11.94 -2.29
C SER A 56 -4.29 -13.12 -2.08
N HIS A 57 -3.56 -13.14 -0.96
CA HIS A 57 -2.49 -14.08 -0.63
C HIS A 57 -1.43 -14.24 -1.75
N LEU A 58 -1.32 -13.23 -2.63
CA LEU A 58 -0.39 -13.28 -3.74
C LEU A 58 1.04 -13.05 -3.24
N PRO A 59 2.00 -13.90 -3.64
CA PRO A 59 3.42 -13.71 -3.38
C PRO A 59 3.90 -12.38 -3.94
N GLN A 60 4.80 -11.71 -3.21
CA GLN A 60 5.27 -10.38 -3.58
C GLN A 60 6.05 -10.34 -4.90
N ARG A 61 6.67 -11.47 -5.27
CA ARG A 61 7.43 -11.64 -6.53
C ARG A 61 6.56 -11.63 -7.78
N LEU A 62 5.23 -11.76 -7.64
CA LEU A 62 4.33 -11.65 -8.78
C LEU A 62 4.15 -10.20 -9.20
N SER A 63 4.04 -9.99 -10.51
CA SER A 63 3.65 -8.70 -11.07
C SER A 63 2.21 -8.34 -10.64
N GLY A 64 1.90 -7.04 -10.64
CA GLY A 64 0.57 -6.55 -10.25
C GLY A 64 0.30 -6.55 -8.75
N THR A 65 1.34 -6.66 -7.91
CA THR A 65 1.25 -6.44 -6.45
C THR A 65 1.39 -4.96 -6.05
N VAL A 66 1.72 -4.09 -7.02
CA VAL A 66 1.71 -2.63 -6.91
C VAL A 66 1.22 -2.03 -8.21
N THR A 67 0.32 -1.05 -8.14
CA THR A 67 -0.23 -0.36 -9.31
C THR A 67 -0.52 1.10 -8.98
N VAL A 68 -0.15 2.03 -9.86
CA VAL A 68 -0.53 3.45 -9.75
C VAL A 68 -1.70 3.74 -10.68
N ARG A 69 -2.74 4.41 -10.16
CA ARG A 69 -3.95 4.74 -10.92
C ARG A 69 -4.13 6.24 -11.08
N LYS A 70 -3.73 6.76 -12.25
CA LYS A 70 -3.88 8.18 -12.61
C LYS A 70 -5.34 8.65 -12.57
N ASP A 71 -6.26 7.77 -12.96
CA ASP A 71 -7.70 8.01 -12.96
C ASP A 71 -8.33 7.98 -11.55
N LEU A 72 -7.58 7.58 -10.52
CA LEU A 72 -7.98 7.57 -9.12
C LEU A 72 -7.05 8.49 -8.31
N GLY A 73 -6.87 9.73 -8.78
CA GLY A 73 -6.10 10.76 -8.08
C GLY A 73 -4.59 10.50 -8.03
N GLY A 74 -4.10 9.57 -8.85
CA GLY A 74 -2.71 9.12 -8.81
C GLY A 74 -2.40 8.19 -7.63
N THR A 75 -3.42 7.61 -6.98
CA THR A 75 -3.24 6.72 -5.82
C THR A 75 -2.37 5.51 -6.18
N CYS A 76 -1.38 5.21 -5.32
CA CYS A 76 -0.60 3.99 -5.42
C CYS A 76 -1.23 2.87 -4.60
N PHE A 77 -1.67 1.80 -5.25
CA PHE A 77 -2.24 0.62 -4.62
C PHE A 77 -1.14 -0.41 -4.36
N VAL A 78 -1.09 -0.94 -3.15
CA VAL A 78 -0.07 -1.89 -2.70
C VAL A 78 -0.74 -3.11 -2.07
N ASN A 79 -0.46 -4.29 -2.60
CA ASN A 79 -0.79 -5.55 -1.94
C ASN A 79 0.34 -5.93 -0.98
N VAL A 80 0.05 -6.13 0.30
CA VAL A 80 1.08 -6.54 1.29
C VAL A 80 1.45 -8.02 1.22
N GLY A 81 0.74 -8.79 0.39
CA GLY A 81 0.97 -10.23 0.23
C GLY A 81 0.45 -11.02 1.42
N SER A 82 1.07 -12.18 1.66
CA SER A 82 0.80 -13.04 2.81
C SER A 82 2.11 -13.43 3.48
N ILE A 83 2.10 -13.45 4.81
CA ILE A 83 3.13 -14.07 5.64
C ILE A 83 2.67 -15.51 5.87
N SER A 84 2.76 -16.33 4.84
CA SER A 84 2.41 -17.74 4.87
C SER A 84 3.49 -18.52 4.15
N ASP A 85 3.74 -19.73 4.64
CA ASP A 85 4.57 -20.76 4.03
C ASP A 85 3.77 -21.65 3.05
N GLU A 86 2.49 -21.33 2.84
CA GLU A 86 1.66 -21.95 1.81
C GLU A 86 2.25 -21.74 0.40
N LEU A 87 2.02 -22.72 -0.48
CA LEU A 87 2.45 -22.73 -1.89
C LEU A 87 3.97 -22.88 -2.15
N PHE A 88 4.76 -23.34 -1.16
CA PHE A 88 6.22 -23.53 -1.30
C PHE A 88 6.98 -22.24 -1.69
N LEU A 89 6.41 -21.08 -1.38
CA LEU A 89 7.02 -19.79 -1.64
C LEU A 89 7.55 -19.21 -0.35
N ASP A 90 8.64 -18.45 -0.46
CA ASP A 90 9.22 -17.79 0.70
C ASP A 90 8.20 -16.82 1.32
N SER A 91 7.99 -16.94 2.62
CA SER A 91 7.19 -15.99 3.39
C SER A 91 7.90 -14.63 3.41
N GLU A 92 7.24 -13.58 2.91
CA GLU A 92 7.80 -12.24 2.80
C GLU A 92 6.90 -11.17 3.45
N SER A 93 7.49 -10.22 4.20
CA SER A 93 6.79 -9.03 4.71
C SER A 93 7.23 -7.77 4.00
N ARG A 94 6.32 -6.80 3.84
CA ARG A 94 6.63 -5.44 3.37
C ARG A 94 6.85 -4.49 4.54
N PHE A 95 7.99 -3.82 4.52
CA PHE A 95 8.35 -2.77 5.47
C PHE A 95 8.31 -1.42 4.76
N PHE A 96 7.56 -0.48 5.34
CA PHE A 96 7.41 0.88 4.81
C PHE A 96 8.30 1.81 5.62
N TYR A 97 9.34 2.35 5.00
CA TYR A 97 10.29 3.27 5.61
C TYR A 97 9.97 4.70 5.19
N PHE A 98 9.52 5.47 6.17
CA PHE A 98 9.32 6.91 6.04
C PHE A 98 10.54 7.60 6.65
N HIS A 99 11.19 8.45 5.86
CA HIS A 99 12.33 9.23 6.30
C HIS A 99 11.92 10.68 6.49
N ASP A 100 12.31 11.29 7.61
CA ASP A 100 12.04 12.70 7.88
C ASP A 100 12.59 13.59 6.76
N GLY A 101 11.79 14.53 6.28
CA GLY A 101 12.10 15.40 5.15
C GLY A 101 11.95 14.76 3.77
N SER A 102 11.84 13.43 3.66
CA SER A 102 11.71 12.74 2.36
C SER A 102 10.27 12.78 1.84
N ASP A 103 10.10 13.00 0.54
CA ASP A 103 8.83 12.92 -0.16
C ASP A 103 8.56 11.54 -0.78
N VAL A 104 9.36 10.54 -0.43
CA VAL A 104 9.27 9.16 -0.90
C VAL A 104 9.15 8.21 0.31
N VAL A 105 8.29 7.21 0.19
CA VAL A 105 8.32 6.03 1.07
C VAL A 105 9.03 4.89 0.36
N TRP A 106 9.97 4.25 1.07
CA TRP A 106 10.59 3.02 0.62
C TRP A 106 9.79 1.82 1.13
N ILE A 107 9.42 0.93 0.23
CA ILE A 107 8.82 -0.36 0.57
C ILE A 107 9.87 -1.42 0.30
N ARG A 108 10.25 -2.17 1.33
CA ARG A 108 11.24 -3.24 1.23
C ARG A 108 10.62 -4.58 1.58
N SER A 109 11.00 -5.63 0.84
CA SER A 109 10.56 -6.99 1.12
C SER A 109 11.58 -7.71 1.99
N ARG A 110 11.15 -8.26 3.13
CA ARG A 110 11.98 -9.14 3.96
C ARG A 110 11.53 -10.58 3.80
N ASN A 111 12.44 -11.42 3.36
CA ASN A 111 12.28 -12.86 3.29
C ASN A 111 12.56 -13.49 4.66
N HIS A 112 11.56 -14.10 5.26
CA HIS A 112 11.68 -14.67 6.61
C HIS A 112 12.43 -16.00 6.61
N SER A 113 12.30 -16.81 5.55
CA SER A 113 13.02 -18.07 5.40
C SER A 113 14.54 -17.83 5.33
N LYS A 114 14.96 -16.81 4.58
CA LYS A 114 16.37 -16.45 4.40
C LYS A 114 16.88 -15.42 5.42
N GLN A 115 15.99 -14.83 6.20
CA GLN A 115 16.27 -13.74 7.15
C GLN A 115 16.92 -12.49 6.51
N LEU A 116 16.73 -12.27 5.21
CA LEU A 116 17.36 -11.20 4.42
C LEU A 116 16.32 -10.34 3.72
N PHE A 117 16.70 -9.09 3.43
CA PHE A 117 15.93 -8.23 2.53
C PHE A 117 16.18 -8.66 1.08
N ASN A 118 15.10 -8.68 0.30
CA ASN A 118 15.16 -8.89 -1.15
C ASN A 118 15.14 -7.52 -1.85
N THR A 119 16.32 -6.99 -2.16
CA THR A 119 16.49 -5.66 -2.75
C THR A 119 15.91 -5.54 -4.15
N ASP A 120 15.74 -6.64 -4.87
CA ASP A 120 15.12 -6.64 -6.21
C ASP A 120 13.63 -6.30 -6.16
N LEU A 121 13.02 -6.36 -4.96
CA LEU A 121 11.63 -6.00 -4.70
C LEU A 121 11.47 -4.64 -4.01
N ASP A 122 12.56 -3.88 -3.83
CA ASP A 122 12.50 -2.57 -3.21
C ASP A 122 11.76 -1.58 -4.14
N ILE A 123 10.76 -0.89 -3.60
CA ILE A 123 9.91 0.03 -4.35
C ILE A 123 9.95 1.40 -3.68
N GLN A 124 10.10 2.44 -4.50
CA GLN A 124 9.99 3.83 -4.07
C GLN A 124 8.66 4.40 -4.54
N ILE A 125 7.86 4.92 -3.60
CA ILE A 125 6.57 5.54 -3.93
C ILE A 125 6.61 7.02 -3.54
N PRO A 126 6.39 7.94 -4.50
CA PRO A 126 6.23 9.35 -4.19
C PRO A 126 4.99 9.60 -3.31
N LEU A 127 5.17 10.30 -2.21
CA LEU A 127 4.12 10.76 -1.29
C LEU A 127 3.47 12.06 -1.78
N GLY A 128 4.16 12.76 -2.69
CA GLY A 128 3.71 14.03 -3.28
C GLY A 128 3.81 15.23 -2.33
N ARG A 129 4.47 15.04 -1.18
CA ARG A 129 4.97 16.06 -0.24
C ARG A 129 5.95 15.39 0.71
N SER A 130 6.85 16.16 1.33
CA SER A 130 7.77 15.65 2.34
C SER A 130 7.03 15.13 3.58
N PHE A 131 7.44 13.96 4.04
CA PHE A 131 7.08 13.40 5.33
C PHE A 131 7.82 14.16 6.44
N SER A 132 7.12 14.42 7.55
CA SER A 132 7.73 15.02 8.74
C SER A 132 7.33 14.23 9.97
N LEU A 133 8.33 13.76 10.72
CA LEU A 133 8.18 13.28 12.09
C LEU A 133 8.00 14.50 12.98
N SER A 134 6.82 15.13 12.95
CA SER A 134 6.53 16.20 13.91
C SER A 134 6.79 15.67 15.33
N SER A 135 7.61 16.38 16.11
CA SER A 135 8.00 16.06 17.48
C SER A 135 6.84 16.22 18.48
N GLY A 136 5.69 15.61 18.18
CA GLY A 136 4.65 15.38 19.16
C GLY A 136 5.17 14.34 20.13
N LYS A 137 5.29 14.72 21.42
CA LYS A 137 5.60 13.78 22.51
C LYS A 137 4.81 12.50 22.29
N SER A 138 5.52 11.36 22.29
CA SER A 138 4.90 10.04 22.24
C SER A 138 3.85 9.99 23.36
N GLN A 139 2.57 10.04 22.99
CA GLN A 139 1.50 9.72 23.93
C GLN A 139 1.51 8.20 24.02
N VAL A 140 2.32 7.71 24.94
CA VAL A 140 2.20 6.35 25.44
C VAL A 140 0.88 6.32 26.23
N PHE A 141 -0.10 5.59 25.70
CA PHE A 141 -1.30 5.20 26.45
C PHE A 141 -0.99 4.04 27.37
#